data_AF-A0A962MJS7-F1
#
_entry.id   AF-A0A962MJS7-F1
#
_cell.length_a   1.000
_cell.length_b   1.000
_cell.length_c   1.000
_cell.angle_alpha   90.00
_cell.angle_beta   90.00
_cell.angle_gamma   90.00
#
_symmetry.space_group_name_H-M   'P 1'
#
loop_
_entity.id
_entity.type
_entity.pdbx_description
1 polymer ?
#
loop_
_entity_poly.entity_id
_entity_poly.type
_entity_poly.pdbx_seq_one_letter_code
_entity_poly.pdbx_strand_id
1 'polypeptide(L)'
;MSKLQKWGGTAALFEALAYIIGFVGFIAIVNIGGIADPLDKVAAIVANQGLLTALHLVVYVAWGASLVVLTLALHERLDGKHSALARTATAFGIIWAVLVIASGMIYNVGMETVVNLQAAHPEQAATVWLVIESVFNGLGGGVEVVGGIWVLLLSVAGLRSGNFGRAFNYLGFVVGAAGVISVIPAIAEISASIFGLTQIVWFAWLGVAMLRQPVNRLDNQPVSNSAVQPSH
;
A
#
# COMPACT_ATOMS: atom_id res chain seq x y z
N MET A 1 13.80 9.97 -18.43
CA MET A 1 13.14 9.40 -17.24
C MET A 1 14.01 8.25 -16.72
N SER A 2 14.37 8.20 -15.43
CA SER A 2 15.18 7.09 -14.91
C SER A 2 14.39 5.78 -14.97
N LYS A 3 15.08 4.62 -15.03
CA LYS A 3 14.42 3.31 -15.00
C LYS A 3 13.54 3.18 -13.75
N LEU A 4 14.02 3.63 -12.59
CA LEU A 4 13.28 3.54 -11.33
C LEU A 4 11.96 4.32 -11.35
N GLN A 5 11.91 5.51 -11.95
CA GLN A 5 10.65 6.24 -12.06
C GLN A 5 9.61 5.51 -12.91
N LYS A 6 10.05 4.77 -13.94
CA LYS A 6 9.13 4.01 -14.81
C LYS A 6 8.56 2.83 -14.03
N TRP A 7 9.42 2.16 -13.28
CA TRP A 7 9.01 1.11 -12.36
C TRP A 7 8.07 1.62 -11.28
N GLY A 8 8.37 2.76 -10.64
CA GLY A 8 7.48 3.39 -9.67
C GLY A 8 6.11 3.75 -10.25
N GLY A 9 6.07 4.34 -11.45
CA GLY A 9 4.81 4.63 -12.12
C GLY A 9 3.99 3.37 -12.46
N THR A 10 4.67 2.29 -12.88
CA THR A 10 4.03 1.00 -13.17
C THR A 10 3.55 0.31 -11.89
N ALA A 11 4.33 0.39 -10.81
CA ALA A 11 4.00 -0.09 -9.48
C ALA A 11 2.71 0.58 -8.97
N ALA A 12 2.63 1.91 -9.02
CA ALA A 12 1.41 2.64 -8.66
C ALA A 12 0.18 2.20 -9.48
N LEU A 13 0.32 1.94 -10.78
CA LEU A 13 -0.80 1.44 -11.59
C LEU A 13 -1.21 0.02 -11.20
N PHE A 14 -0.25 -0.85 -10.91
CA PHE A 14 -0.53 -2.18 -10.38
C PHE A 14 -1.23 -2.11 -9.02
N GLU A 15 -0.81 -1.20 -8.15
CA GLU A 15 -1.42 -1.00 -6.84
C GLU A 15 -2.88 -0.56 -6.96
N ALA A 16 -3.20 0.37 -7.87
CA ALA A 16 -4.58 0.73 -8.19
C ALA A 16 -5.40 -0.47 -8.68
N LEU A 17 -4.83 -1.29 -9.57
CA LEU A 17 -5.47 -2.50 -10.08
C LEU A 17 -5.71 -3.52 -8.97
N ALA A 18 -4.75 -3.74 -8.07
CA ALA A 18 -4.90 -4.70 -6.98
C ALA A 18 -5.99 -4.27 -6.00
N TYR A 19 -6.17 -2.96 -5.73
CA TYR A 19 -7.31 -2.48 -4.95
C TYR A 19 -8.63 -2.85 -5.62
N ILE A 20 -8.77 -2.67 -6.94
CA ILE A 20 -9.96 -3.07 -7.69
C ILE A 20 -10.19 -4.58 -7.58
N ILE A 21 -9.13 -5.38 -7.75
CA ILE A 21 -9.17 -6.84 -7.56
C ILE A 21 -9.62 -7.19 -6.13
N GLY A 22 -9.12 -6.49 -5.11
CA GLY A 22 -9.48 -6.68 -3.71
C GLY A 22 -10.96 -6.39 -3.44
N PHE A 23 -11.46 -5.23 -3.88
CA PHE A 23 -12.88 -4.88 -3.74
C PHE A 23 -13.79 -5.92 -4.42
N VAL A 24 -13.47 -6.31 -5.65
CA VAL A 24 -14.27 -7.31 -6.37
C VAL A 24 -14.15 -8.69 -5.73
N GLY A 25 -12.94 -9.15 -5.44
CA GLY A 25 -12.67 -10.48 -4.92
C GLY A 25 -13.18 -10.68 -3.50
N PHE A 26 -12.78 -9.81 -2.57
CA PHE A 26 -13.11 -9.98 -1.15
C PHE A 26 -14.55 -9.58 -0.82
N ILE A 27 -15.09 -8.53 -1.43
CA ILE A 27 -16.42 -8.00 -1.07
C ILE A 27 -17.51 -8.54 -2.00
N ALA A 28 -17.30 -8.49 -3.32
CA ALA A 28 -18.37 -8.86 -4.25
C ALA A 28 -18.46 -10.36 -4.51
N ILE A 29 -17.35 -11.10 -4.51
CA ILE A 29 -17.31 -12.52 -4.85
C ILE A 29 -17.36 -13.41 -3.59
N VAL A 30 -16.39 -13.25 -2.68
CA VAL A 30 -16.19 -14.20 -1.56
C VAL A 30 -16.95 -13.78 -0.29
N ASN A 31 -16.95 -12.48 0.03
CA ASN A 31 -17.70 -11.85 1.13
C ASN A 31 -17.63 -12.56 2.50
N ILE A 32 -16.47 -13.12 2.86
CA ILE A 32 -16.27 -13.78 4.17
C ILE A 32 -16.38 -12.79 5.33
N GLY A 33 -16.03 -11.52 5.11
CA GLY A 33 -16.16 -10.46 6.12
C GLY A 33 -17.61 -10.19 6.55
N GLY A 34 -18.60 -10.50 5.70
CA GLY A 34 -20.03 -10.37 6.00
C GLY A 34 -20.62 -11.53 6.81
N ILE A 35 -19.85 -12.59 7.07
CA ILE A 35 -20.32 -13.78 7.80
C ILE A 35 -20.11 -13.57 9.31
N ALA A 36 -21.22 -13.60 10.07
CA ALA A 36 -21.20 -13.36 11.51
C ALA A 36 -20.79 -14.59 12.33
N ASP A 37 -21.26 -15.78 11.95
CA ASP A 37 -20.94 -17.01 12.68
C ASP A 37 -19.53 -17.51 12.35
N PRO A 38 -18.65 -17.75 13.35
CA PRO A 38 -17.28 -18.20 13.10
C PRO A 38 -17.16 -19.58 12.42
N LEU A 39 -18.08 -20.50 12.66
CA LEU A 39 -18.07 -21.83 12.01
C LEU A 39 -18.46 -21.70 10.53
N ASP A 40 -19.50 -20.92 10.24
CA ASP A 40 -19.89 -20.62 8.85
C ASP A 40 -18.76 -19.89 8.11
N LYS A 41 -18.05 -18.99 8.80
CA LYS A 41 -16.89 -18.29 8.23
C LYS A 41 -15.78 -19.27 7.84
N VAL A 42 -15.45 -20.22 8.73
CA VAL A 42 -14.48 -21.29 8.43
C VAL A 42 -14.94 -22.18 7.28
N ALA A 43 -16.21 -22.54 7.22
CA ALA A 43 -16.76 -23.32 6.11
C ALA A 43 -16.61 -22.58 4.77
N ALA A 44 -16.89 -21.27 4.73
CA ALA A 44 -16.70 -20.44 3.55
C ALA A 44 -15.21 -20.32 3.15
N ILE A 45 -14.30 -20.27 4.13
CA ILE A 45 -12.85 -20.29 3.90
C ILE A 45 -12.43 -21.59 3.21
N VAL A 46 -12.87 -22.75 3.72
CA VAL A 46 -12.58 -24.06 3.11
C VAL A 46 -13.10 -24.10 1.67
N ALA A 47 -14.33 -23.64 1.44
CA ALA A 47 -14.95 -23.63 0.12
C ALA A 47 -14.23 -22.72 -0.90
N ASN A 48 -13.58 -21.64 -0.43
CA ASN A 48 -12.95 -20.63 -1.28
C ASN A 48 -11.42 -20.57 -1.14
N GLN A 49 -10.79 -21.58 -0.50
CA GLN A 49 -9.38 -21.53 -0.10
C GLN A 49 -8.46 -21.11 -1.25
N GLY A 50 -8.59 -21.76 -2.42
CA GLY A 50 -7.73 -21.45 -3.57
C GLY A 50 -7.86 -20.01 -4.07
N LEU A 51 -9.08 -19.48 -4.12
CA LEU A 51 -9.32 -18.09 -4.52
C LEU A 51 -8.80 -17.12 -3.46
N LEU A 52 -9.04 -17.39 -2.18
CA LEU A 52 -8.53 -16.57 -1.08
C LEU A 52 -7.00 -16.53 -1.06
N THR A 53 -6.33 -17.66 -1.29
CA THR A 53 -4.87 -17.70 -1.40
C THR A 53 -4.39 -16.82 -2.53
N ALA A 54 -5.00 -16.92 -3.71
CA ALA A 54 -4.63 -16.10 -4.86
C ALA A 54 -4.86 -14.60 -4.59
N LEU A 55 -6.01 -14.23 -4.02
CA LEU A 55 -6.33 -12.85 -3.68
C LEU A 55 -5.33 -12.28 -2.67
N HIS A 56 -4.98 -13.00 -1.60
CA HIS A 56 -4.00 -12.51 -0.63
C HIS A 56 -2.58 -12.42 -1.20
N LEU A 57 -2.19 -13.33 -2.09
CA LEU A 57 -0.90 -13.22 -2.78
C LEU A 57 -0.84 -11.97 -3.68
N VAL A 58 -1.91 -11.64 -4.39
CA VAL A 58 -1.94 -10.48 -5.30
C VAL A 58 -2.11 -9.17 -4.53
N VAL A 59 -3.10 -9.08 -3.65
CA VAL A 59 -3.56 -7.84 -3.01
C VAL A 59 -2.74 -7.47 -1.78
N TYR A 60 -2.05 -8.43 -1.15
CA TYR A 60 -1.19 -8.15 0.00
C TYR A 60 0.29 -8.34 -0.33
N VAL A 61 0.69 -9.52 -0.79
CA VAL A 61 2.13 -9.85 -0.94
C VAL A 61 2.74 -9.13 -2.15
N ALA A 62 2.19 -9.32 -3.35
CA ALA A 62 2.67 -8.66 -4.56
C ALA A 62 2.45 -7.15 -4.48
N TRP A 63 1.32 -6.72 -3.92
CA TRP A 63 1.03 -5.30 -3.68
C TRP A 63 2.06 -4.64 -2.76
N GLY A 64 2.38 -5.24 -1.60
CA GLY A 64 3.38 -4.68 -0.69
C GLY A 64 4.78 -4.65 -1.31
N ALA A 65 5.15 -5.67 -2.10
CA ALA A 65 6.40 -5.66 -2.84
C ALA A 65 6.46 -4.53 -3.90
N SER A 66 5.34 -4.27 -4.57
CA SER A 66 5.18 -3.12 -5.47
C SER A 66 5.34 -1.79 -4.73
N LEU A 67 4.75 -1.68 -3.54
CA LEU A 67 4.81 -0.46 -2.73
C LEU A 67 6.25 -0.11 -2.33
N VAL A 68 7.13 -1.09 -2.11
CA VAL A 68 8.56 -0.85 -1.90
C VAL A 68 9.17 -0.13 -3.11
N VAL A 69 8.90 -0.61 -4.31
CA VAL A 69 9.40 -0.01 -5.56
C VAL A 69 8.87 1.40 -5.74
N LEU A 70 7.57 1.60 -5.54
CA LEU A 70 6.94 2.93 -5.59
C LEU A 70 7.57 3.88 -4.56
N THR A 71 7.72 3.43 -3.32
CA THR A 71 8.26 4.23 -2.22
C THR A 71 9.68 4.70 -2.51
N LEU A 72 10.54 3.83 -3.04
CA LEU A 72 11.90 4.20 -3.43
C LEU A 72 11.93 5.16 -4.63
N ALA A 73 11.04 4.98 -5.60
CA ALA A 73 10.90 5.92 -6.71
C ALA A 73 10.44 7.31 -6.22
N LEU A 74 9.50 7.37 -5.27
CA LEU A 74 9.04 8.62 -4.68
C LEU A 74 10.13 9.29 -3.81
N HIS A 75 10.94 8.49 -3.12
CA HIS A 75 12.10 8.99 -2.40
C HIS A 75 13.05 9.77 -3.32
N GLU A 76 13.40 9.23 -4.48
CA GLU A 76 14.22 9.97 -5.45
C GLU A 76 13.50 11.20 -5.99
N ARG A 77 12.20 11.08 -6.27
CA ARG A 77 11.41 12.14 -6.91
C ARG A 77 11.20 13.35 -6.01
N LEU A 78 11.09 13.14 -4.71
CA LEU A 78 10.85 14.17 -3.70
C LEU A 78 12.15 14.62 -2.99
N ASP A 79 13.30 14.36 -3.62
CA ASP A 79 14.63 14.70 -3.11
C ASP A 79 14.87 14.21 -1.68
N GLY A 80 14.58 12.93 -1.43
CA GLY A 80 14.70 12.30 -0.11
C GLY A 80 16.09 12.40 0.51
N LYS A 81 17.15 12.60 -0.28
CA LYS A 81 18.50 12.81 0.27
C LYS A 81 18.59 14.08 1.13
N HIS A 82 17.93 15.15 0.73
CA HIS A 82 17.98 16.45 1.41
C HIS A 82 16.68 16.78 2.15
N SER A 83 15.56 16.20 1.76
CA SER A 83 14.25 16.40 2.39
C SER A 83 14.01 15.39 3.51
N ALA A 84 14.14 15.84 4.77
CA ALA A 84 13.79 15.04 5.95
C ALA A 84 12.36 14.52 5.89
N LEU A 85 11.42 15.32 5.37
CA LEU A 85 10.03 14.93 5.22
C LEU A 85 9.84 13.79 4.22
N ALA A 86 10.50 13.84 3.05
CA ALA A 86 10.44 12.77 2.07
C ALA A 86 11.13 11.50 2.59
N ARG A 87 12.20 11.62 3.38
CA ARG A 87 12.81 10.50 4.10
C ARG A 87 11.87 9.84 5.09
N THR A 88 11.17 10.63 5.89
CA THR A 88 10.18 10.11 6.84
C THR A 88 9.02 9.42 6.09
N ALA A 89 8.53 10.02 5.00
CA ALA A 89 7.54 9.37 4.14
C ALA A 89 8.06 8.02 3.62
N THR A 90 9.32 7.97 3.17
CA THR A 90 9.94 6.73 2.70
C THR A 90 9.93 5.65 3.79
N ALA A 91 10.31 6.00 5.02
CA ALA A 91 10.29 5.05 6.14
C ALA A 91 8.88 4.49 6.38
N PHE A 92 7.85 5.34 6.41
CA PHE A 92 6.47 4.89 6.57
C PHE A 92 5.98 4.03 5.40
N GLY A 93 6.35 4.34 4.16
CA GLY A 93 6.00 3.51 3.00
C GLY A 93 6.61 2.11 3.07
N ILE A 94 7.87 2.00 3.50
CA ILE A 94 8.53 0.70 3.70
C ILE A 94 7.91 -0.07 4.88
N ILE A 95 7.63 0.59 6.00
CA ILE A 95 6.95 -0.03 7.14
C ILE A 95 5.59 -0.58 6.71
N TRP A 96 4.81 0.22 5.97
CA TRP A 96 3.51 -0.20 5.49
C TRP A 96 3.60 -1.40 4.55
N ALA A 97 4.56 -1.39 3.61
CA ALA A 97 4.81 -2.53 2.74
C ALA A 97 5.09 -3.82 3.53
N VAL A 98 5.95 -3.76 4.55
CA VAL A 98 6.25 -4.90 5.42
C VAL A 98 4.99 -5.39 6.15
N LEU A 99 4.20 -4.47 6.71
CA LEU A 99 2.98 -4.80 7.42
C LEU A 99 1.95 -5.48 6.52
N VAL A 100 1.74 -4.99 5.31
CA VAL A 100 0.80 -5.58 4.35
C VAL A 100 1.27 -6.95 3.87
N ILE A 101 2.56 -7.13 3.58
CA ILE A 101 3.13 -8.44 3.23
C ILE A 101 2.93 -9.42 4.39
N ALA A 102 3.29 -9.01 5.61
CA ALA A 102 3.17 -9.86 6.79
C ALA A 102 1.70 -10.26 7.04
N SER A 103 0.77 -9.32 6.91
CA SER A 103 -0.67 -9.57 7.02
C SER A 103 -1.12 -10.63 6.01
N GLY A 104 -0.81 -10.49 4.72
CA GLY A 104 -1.16 -11.47 3.70
C GLY A 104 -0.55 -12.86 3.92
N MET A 105 0.70 -12.92 4.38
CA MET A 105 1.36 -14.20 4.71
C MET A 105 0.74 -14.89 5.92
N ILE A 106 0.39 -14.12 6.96
CA ILE A 106 -0.30 -14.63 8.15
C ILE A 106 -1.67 -15.19 7.77
N TYR A 107 -2.42 -14.49 6.90
CA TYR A 107 -3.70 -15.00 6.41
C TYR A 107 -3.52 -16.33 5.67
N ASN A 108 -2.59 -16.41 4.73
CA ASN A 108 -2.40 -17.62 3.92
C ASN A 108 -1.97 -18.83 4.76
N VAL A 109 -0.97 -18.67 5.63
CA VAL A 109 -0.48 -19.75 6.50
C VAL A 109 -1.52 -20.11 7.57
N GLY A 110 -2.18 -19.10 8.14
CA GLY A 110 -3.24 -19.30 9.13
C GLY A 110 -4.46 -20.01 8.53
N MET A 111 -4.87 -19.64 7.32
CA MET A 111 -5.95 -20.28 6.60
C MET A 111 -5.68 -21.77 6.38
N GLU A 112 -4.46 -22.15 5.94
CA GLU A 112 -4.09 -23.56 5.79
C GLU A 112 -4.20 -24.32 7.12
N THR A 113 -3.76 -23.71 8.22
CA THR A 113 -3.89 -24.28 9.57
C THR A 113 -5.36 -24.53 9.92
N VAL A 114 -6.24 -23.57 9.64
CA VAL A 114 -7.68 -23.67 9.93
C VAL A 114 -8.36 -24.72 9.06
N VAL A 115 -8.03 -24.80 7.78
CA VAL A 115 -8.58 -25.83 6.87
C VAL A 115 -8.21 -27.23 7.36
N ASN A 116 -6.97 -27.45 7.79
CA ASN A 116 -6.53 -28.74 8.31
C ASN A 116 -7.23 -29.13 9.62
N LEU A 117 -7.56 -28.15 10.47
CA LEU A 117 -8.26 -28.39 11.73
C LEU A 117 -9.77 -28.64 11.54
N GLN A 118 -10.39 -28.06 10.50
CA GLN A 118 -11.84 -28.03 10.33
C GLN A 118 -12.47 -29.44 10.35
N ALA A 119 -11.83 -30.43 9.73
CA ALA A 119 -12.39 -31.76 9.55
C ALA A 119 -12.47 -32.58 10.86
N ALA A 120 -11.52 -32.35 11.77
CA ALA A 120 -11.42 -33.07 13.04
C ALA A 120 -11.97 -32.27 14.22
N HIS A 121 -11.76 -30.95 14.23
CA HIS A 121 -12.01 -30.07 15.36
C HIS A 121 -12.57 -28.70 14.91
N PRO A 122 -13.84 -28.65 14.44
CA PRO A 122 -14.42 -27.43 13.86
C PRO A 122 -14.48 -26.24 14.83
N GLU A 123 -14.80 -26.47 16.11
CA GLU A 123 -14.81 -25.40 17.12
C GLU A 123 -13.41 -24.83 17.39
N GLN A 124 -12.39 -25.71 17.39
CA GLN A 124 -11.00 -25.30 17.53
C GLN A 124 -10.56 -24.50 16.29
N ALA A 125 -10.94 -24.92 15.09
CA ALA A 125 -10.65 -24.22 13.85
C ALA A 125 -11.23 -22.79 13.86
N ALA A 126 -12.49 -22.63 14.31
CA ALA A 126 -13.12 -21.33 14.47
C ALA A 126 -12.39 -20.44 15.48
N THR A 127 -11.97 -20.99 16.62
CA THR A 127 -11.20 -20.25 17.63
C THR A 127 -9.84 -19.78 17.08
N VAL A 128 -9.13 -20.68 16.40
CA VAL A 128 -7.84 -20.35 15.75
C VAL A 128 -8.04 -19.30 14.66
N TRP A 129 -9.13 -19.39 13.90
CA TRP A 129 -9.47 -18.40 12.89
C TRP A 129 -9.67 -17.00 13.48
N LEU A 130 -10.39 -16.86 14.60
CA LEU A 130 -10.58 -15.56 15.26
C LEU A 130 -9.25 -14.91 15.67
N VAL A 131 -8.29 -15.72 16.13
CA VAL A 131 -6.94 -15.23 16.47
C VAL A 131 -6.21 -14.75 15.22
N ILE A 132 -6.20 -15.56 14.15
CA ILE A 132 -5.57 -15.22 12.87
C ILE A 132 -6.18 -13.93 12.29
N GLU A 133 -7.50 -13.86 12.21
CA GLU A 133 -8.24 -12.71 11.68
C GLU A 133 -7.94 -11.44 12.49
N SER A 134 -7.87 -11.54 13.81
CA SER A 134 -7.52 -10.40 14.68
C SER A 134 -6.10 -9.88 14.41
N VAL A 135 -5.12 -10.78 14.27
CA VAL A 135 -3.72 -10.41 13.97
C VAL A 135 -3.60 -9.84 12.56
N PHE A 136 -4.23 -10.50 11.57
CA PHE A 136 -4.30 -10.04 10.19
C PHE A 136 -4.83 -8.60 10.10
N ASN A 137 -5.97 -8.34 10.75
CA ASN A 137 -6.62 -7.03 10.76
C ASN A 137 -5.75 -5.98 11.42
N GLY A 138 -5.15 -6.30 12.58
CA GLY A 138 -4.34 -5.37 13.36
C GLY A 138 -3.02 -4.94 12.69
N LEU A 139 -2.44 -5.78 11.82
CA LEU A 139 -1.20 -5.44 11.12
C LEU A 139 -1.43 -4.52 9.92
N GLY A 140 -2.58 -4.65 9.24
CA GLY A 140 -2.85 -3.92 7.99
C GLY A 140 -3.95 -4.54 7.13
N GLY A 141 -4.59 -5.62 7.58
CA GLY A 141 -5.75 -6.20 6.91
C GLY A 141 -7.06 -5.44 7.15
N GLY A 142 -7.15 -4.66 8.24
CA GLY A 142 -8.37 -3.97 8.65
C GLY A 142 -8.17 -2.52 9.11
N VAL A 143 -6.94 -2.01 9.12
CA VAL A 143 -6.62 -0.61 9.45
C VAL A 143 -5.63 -0.02 8.46
N GLU A 144 -5.81 1.26 8.13
CA GLU A 144 -5.08 1.94 7.07
C GLU A 144 -4.18 3.07 7.60
N VAL A 145 -3.96 3.11 8.92
CA VAL A 145 -3.30 4.22 9.61
C VAL A 145 -1.89 4.51 9.09
N VAL A 146 -1.10 3.46 8.84
CA VAL A 146 0.29 3.61 8.37
C VAL A 146 0.32 4.12 6.93
N GLY A 147 -0.54 3.59 6.07
CA GLY A 147 -0.73 4.09 4.70
C GLY A 147 -1.25 5.53 4.68
N GLY A 148 -2.18 5.86 5.57
CA GLY A 148 -2.69 7.22 5.75
C GLY A 148 -1.58 8.22 6.08
N ILE A 149 -0.73 7.89 7.06
CA ILE A 149 0.45 8.71 7.42
C ILE A 149 1.38 8.86 6.22
N TRP A 150 1.67 7.76 5.50
CA TRP A 150 2.51 7.79 4.32
C TRP A 150 2.00 8.77 3.25
N VAL A 151 0.71 8.69 2.88
CA VAL A 151 0.11 9.58 1.88
C VAL A 151 0.11 11.05 2.34
N LEU A 152 -0.18 11.32 3.62
CA LEU A 152 -0.12 12.68 4.17
C LEU A 152 1.28 13.28 4.05
N LEU A 153 2.31 12.52 4.44
CA LEU A 153 3.70 12.96 4.36
C LEU A 153 4.12 13.22 2.90
N LEU A 154 3.73 12.34 1.98
CA LEU A 154 3.96 12.53 0.54
C LEU A 154 3.26 13.78 0.02
N SER A 155 2.03 14.04 0.44
CA SER A 155 1.24 15.19 0.00
C SER A 155 1.86 16.51 0.46
N VAL A 156 2.32 16.56 1.72
CA VAL A 156 3.05 17.73 2.25
C VAL A 156 4.38 17.91 1.52
N ALA A 157 5.14 16.83 1.29
CA ALA A 157 6.40 16.90 0.56
C ALA A 157 6.23 17.33 -0.91
N GLY A 158 5.18 16.83 -1.56
CA GLY A 158 4.82 17.19 -2.93
C GLY A 158 4.47 18.66 -3.05
N LEU A 159 3.64 19.20 -2.16
CA LEU A 159 3.31 20.63 -2.14
C LEU A 159 4.54 21.52 -1.89
N ARG A 160 5.41 21.14 -0.95
CA ARG A 160 6.62 21.92 -0.63
C ARG A 160 7.63 21.94 -1.76
N SER A 161 7.75 20.84 -2.50
CA SER A 161 8.68 20.71 -3.63
C SER A 161 8.08 21.09 -4.98
N GLY A 162 6.79 21.42 -5.04
CA GLY A 162 6.08 21.71 -6.30
C GLY A 162 5.81 20.48 -7.18
N ASN A 163 5.99 19.26 -6.64
CA ASN A 163 5.77 18.01 -7.37
C ASN A 163 4.27 17.62 -7.45
N PHE A 164 3.91 16.95 -8.56
CA PHE A 164 2.58 16.36 -8.83
C PHE A 164 1.38 17.33 -8.91
N GLY A 165 1.57 18.63 -8.63
CA GLY A 165 0.53 19.65 -8.72
C GLY A 165 -0.40 19.70 -7.51
N ARG A 166 -1.05 20.84 -7.27
CA ARG A 166 -1.82 21.09 -6.04
C ARG A 166 -3.03 20.16 -5.89
N ALA A 167 -3.79 19.95 -6.97
CA ALA A 167 -5.00 19.12 -6.93
C ALA A 167 -4.72 17.69 -6.47
N PHE A 168 -3.64 17.07 -7.00
CA PHE A 168 -3.21 15.73 -6.60
C PHE A 168 -2.87 15.66 -5.11
N ASN A 169 -2.09 16.63 -4.61
CA ASN A 169 -1.70 16.63 -3.20
C ASN A 169 -2.89 16.92 -2.25
N TYR A 170 -3.87 17.72 -2.65
CA TYR A 170 -5.10 17.90 -1.87
C TYR A 170 -5.98 16.64 -1.84
N LEU A 171 -6.07 15.90 -2.96
CA LEU A 171 -6.67 14.56 -2.95
C LEU A 171 -5.91 13.66 -1.96
N GLY A 172 -4.57 13.70 -1.98
CA GLY A 172 -3.74 12.96 -1.03
C GLY A 172 -4.01 13.30 0.44
N PHE A 173 -4.39 14.55 0.77
CA PHE A 173 -4.85 14.87 2.12
C PHE A 173 -6.15 14.17 2.49
N VAL A 174 -7.13 14.11 1.58
CA VAL A 174 -8.40 13.41 1.80
C VAL A 174 -8.15 11.91 2.02
N VAL A 175 -7.37 11.31 1.12
CA VAL A 175 -6.96 9.89 1.20
C VAL A 175 -6.25 9.66 2.54
N GLY A 176 -5.20 10.41 2.82
CA GLY A 176 -4.36 10.21 3.99
C GLY A 176 -5.10 10.42 5.31
N ALA A 177 -5.99 11.41 5.38
CA ALA A 177 -6.83 11.65 6.55
C ALA A 177 -7.80 10.48 6.81
N ALA A 178 -8.47 9.97 5.77
CA ALA A 178 -9.33 8.80 5.90
C ALA A 178 -8.55 7.57 6.42
N GLY A 179 -7.32 7.37 5.91
CA GLY A 179 -6.44 6.31 6.39
C GLY A 179 -6.08 6.45 7.88
N VAL A 180 -5.70 7.64 8.33
CA VAL A 180 -5.39 7.88 9.76
C VAL A 180 -6.60 7.67 10.65
N ILE A 181 -7.78 8.13 10.22
CA ILE A 181 -9.02 8.04 10.98
C ILE A 181 -9.52 6.59 11.10
N SER A 182 -9.14 5.69 10.19
CA SER A 182 -9.56 4.28 10.18
C SER A 182 -9.26 3.50 11.47
N VAL A 183 -8.33 3.97 12.31
CA VAL A 183 -8.04 3.36 13.62
C VAL A 183 -9.15 3.57 14.64
N ILE A 184 -10.05 4.54 14.43
CA ILE A 184 -11.13 4.88 15.37
C ILE A 184 -12.28 3.89 15.17
N PRO A 185 -12.58 3.01 16.15
CA PRO A 185 -13.53 1.90 15.95
C PRO A 185 -14.92 2.33 15.47
N ALA A 186 -15.43 3.46 15.97
CA ALA A 186 -16.77 3.95 15.64
C ALA A 186 -16.96 4.31 14.15
N ILE A 187 -15.88 4.58 13.42
CA ILE A 187 -15.90 5.03 12.01
C ILE A 187 -14.86 4.31 11.16
N ALA A 188 -14.30 3.19 11.65
CA ALA A 188 -13.22 2.46 11.01
C ALA A 188 -13.59 1.98 9.61
N GLU A 189 -14.72 1.29 9.48
CA GLU A 189 -15.19 0.69 8.22
C GLU A 189 -15.47 1.75 7.14
N ILE A 190 -16.15 2.84 7.51
CA ILE A 190 -16.45 3.95 6.60
C ILE A 190 -15.16 4.63 6.15
N SER A 191 -14.24 4.88 7.09
CA SER A 191 -12.98 5.57 6.80
C SER A 191 -12.04 4.70 5.96
N ALA A 192 -11.97 3.40 6.23
CA ALA A 192 -11.22 2.43 5.42
C ALA A 192 -11.81 2.32 4.01
N SER A 193 -13.14 2.33 3.86
CA SER A 193 -13.80 2.35 2.55
C SER A 193 -13.47 3.62 1.77
N ILE A 194 -13.52 4.79 2.41
CA ILE A 194 -13.12 6.06 1.79
C ILE A 194 -11.65 6.01 1.39
N PHE A 195 -10.76 5.53 2.28
CA PHE A 195 -9.34 5.37 1.98
C PHE A 195 -9.13 4.50 0.74
N GLY A 196 -9.68 3.28 0.71
CA GLY A 196 -9.50 2.35 -0.41
C GLY A 196 -10.05 2.88 -1.74
N LEU A 197 -11.26 3.45 -1.74
CA LEU A 197 -11.87 3.98 -2.97
C LEU A 197 -11.11 5.18 -3.51
N THR A 198 -10.70 6.11 -2.64
CA THR A 198 -9.93 7.28 -3.05
C THR A 198 -8.48 6.93 -3.38
N GLN A 199 -7.93 5.89 -2.76
CA GLN A 199 -6.60 5.35 -3.09
C GLN A 199 -6.51 4.85 -4.53
N ILE A 200 -7.55 4.19 -5.06
CA ILE A 200 -7.55 3.74 -6.47
C ILE A 200 -7.30 4.92 -7.40
N VAL A 201 -8.05 6.02 -7.20
CA VAL A 201 -7.91 7.24 -8.00
C VAL A 201 -6.53 7.88 -7.79
N TRP A 202 -6.06 7.91 -6.54
CA TRP A 202 -4.77 8.47 -6.17
C TRP A 202 -3.60 7.71 -6.81
N PHE A 203 -3.55 6.39 -6.69
CA PHE A 203 -2.53 5.53 -7.29
C PHE A 203 -2.55 5.59 -8.82
N ALA A 204 -3.75 5.56 -9.43
CA ALA A 204 -3.88 5.68 -10.88
C ALA A 204 -3.34 7.03 -11.39
N TRP A 205 -3.71 8.13 -10.72
CA TRP A 205 -3.20 9.47 -11.05
C TRP A 205 -1.68 9.52 -10.85
N LEU A 206 -1.19 9.06 -9.69
CA LEU A 206 0.24 9.07 -9.38
C LEU A 206 1.05 8.30 -10.44
N GLY A 207 0.60 7.10 -10.79
CA GLY A 207 1.25 6.25 -11.80
C GLY A 207 1.34 6.95 -13.16
N VAL A 208 0.23 7.51 -13.63
CA VAL A 208 0.20 8.29 -14.87
C VAL A 208 1.10 9.52 -14.79
N ALA A 209 1.08 10.25 -13.68
CA ALA A 209 1.90 11.45 -13.49
C ALA A 209 3.40 11.11 -13.50
N MET A 210 3.80 10.03 -12.83
CA MET A 210 5.17 9.55 -12.81
C MET A 210 5.62 9.14 -14.21
N LEU A 211 4.81 8.40 -14.97
CA LEU A 211 5.13 7.96 -16.34
C LEU A 211 5.23 9.09 -17.36
N ARG A 212 4.48 10.19 -17.17
CA ARG A 212 4.45 11.32 -18.11
C ARG A 212 5.52 12.38 -17.84
N GLN A 213 5.93 12.56 -16.58
CA GLN A 213 6.81 13.66 -16.20
C GLN A 213 8.26 13.18 -16.03
N PRO A 214 9.20 13.62 -16.91
CA PRO A 214 10.61 13.36 -16.70
C PRO A 214 11.10 14.02 -15.40
N VAL A 215 12.05 13.36 -14.71
CA VAL A 215 12.77 13.97 -13.58
C VAL A 215 13.56 15.15 -14.14
N ASN A 216 13.24 16.37 -13.71
CA ASN A 216 14.08 17.53 -13.98
C ASN A 216 15.40 17.34 -13.21
N ARG A 217 16.44 16.83 -13.89
CA ARG A 217 17.82 16.95 -13.41
C ARG A 217 18.24 18.40 -13.63
N LEU A 218 17.94 19.26 -12.68
CA LEU A 218 18.78 20.43 -12.45
C LEU A 218 19.87 19.97 -11.48
N ASP A 219 21.12 20.34 -11.75
CA ASP A 219 22.34 20.08 -10.98
C ASP A 219 23.13 18.79 -11.24
N ASN A 220 23.55 18.58 -12.49
CA ASN A 220 24.82 17.90 -12.77
C ASN A 220 25.42 18.46 -14.07
N GLN A 221 25.79 19.75 -14.06
CA GLN A 221 26.82 20.22 -14.98
C GLN A 221 28.18 20.00 -14.31
N PRO A 222 29.12 19.26 -14.93
CA PRO A 222 30.49 19.25 -14.43
C PRO A 222 31.03 20.67 -14.58
N VAL A 223 31.50 21.26 -13.48
CA VAL A 223 32.26 22.52 -13.53
C VAL A 223 33.48 22.26 -14.41
N SER A 224 33.46 22.74 -15.65
CA SER A 224 34.63 22.74 -16.51
C SER A 224 35.61 23.78 -15.97
N ASN A 225 36.52 23.37 -15.08
CA ASN A 225 37.68 24.19 -14.79
C ASN A 225 38.67 24.06 -15.94
N SER A 226 38.55 25.02 -16.86
CA SER A 226 39.53 25.40 -17.85
C SER A 226 40.92 25.57 -17.22
N ALA A 227 41.91 25.01 -17.90
CA ALA A 227 43.31 25.03 -17.56
C ALA A 227 43.84 26.44 -17.25
N VAL A 228 44.57 26.56 -16.14
CA VAL A 228 45.50 27.66 -15.91
C VAL A 228 46.82 27.27 -16.58
N GLN A 229 47.15 27.92 -17.69
CA GLN A 229 48.51 27.91 -18.23
C GLN A 229 49.40 28.83 -17.39
N PRO A 230 50.63 28.42 -17.01
CA PRO A 230 51.60 29.31 -16.41
C PRO A 230 52.32 30.13 -17.49
N SER A 231 52.32 31.45 -17.34
CA SER A 231 53.14 32.37 -18.12
C SER A 231 54.60 32.31 -17.66
N HIS A 232 55.51 31.97 -18.57
CA HIS A 232 56.93 32.32 -18.49
C HIS A 232 57.16 33.75 -18.97
#